data_AF-A0A9D5S0D7-F1
#
_entry.id   AF-A0A9D5S0D7-F1
#
_cell.length_a   1.000
_cell.length_b   1.000
_cell.length_c   1.000
_cell.angle_alpha   90.00
_cell.angle_beta   90.00
_cell.angle_gamma   90.00
#
_symmetry.space_group_name_H-M   'P 1'
#
loop_
_entity.id
_entity.type
_entity.pdbx_description
1 polymer ?
#
loop_
_entity_poly.entity_id
_entity_poly.type
_entity_poly.pdbx_seq_one_letter_code
_entity_poly.pdbx_strand_id
1 'polypeptide(L)' 'MSKKMDGPTPNGGSYATITYFDDKGKIVDESIATRAIGCEFDENDELICESWIILKEEKTKVMG' A
#
# COMPACT_ATOMS: atom_id res chain seq x y z
N MET A 1 8.27 6.89 -1.64
CA MET A 1 8.33 6.34 -3.01
C MET A 1 7.21 5.31 -3.13
N SER A 2 6.63 5.14 -4.32
CA SER A 2 5.71 4.03 -4.59
C SER A 2 6.50 2.80 -5.05
N LYS A 3 6.04 1.61 -4.67
CA LYS A 3 6.60 0.32 -5.11
C LYS A 3 5.65 -0.30 -6.13
N LYS A 4 6.17 -0.69 -7.30
CA LYS A 4 5.41 -1.41 -8.33
C LYS A 4 5.55 -2.92 -8.15
N MET A 5 4.47 -3.65 -8.38
CA MET A 5 4.39 -5.10 -8.38
C MET A 5 3.72 -5.53 -9.68
N ASP A 6 4.49 -6.09 -10.60
CA ASP A 6 3.96 -6.58 -11.88
C ASP A 6 3.26 -7.94 -11.69
N GLY A 7 2.21 -8.18 -12.46
CA GLY A 7 1.45 -9.43 -12.46
C GLY A 7 -0.06 -9.22 -12.26
N PRO A 8 -0.86 -10.27 -12.53
CA PRO A 8 -2.30 -10.19 -12.40
C PRO A 8 -2.71 -9.85 -10.96
N THR A 9 -3.66 -8.92 -10.83
CA THR A 9 -4.20 -8.45 -9.55
C THR A 9 -5.64 -8.94 -9.35
N PRO A 10 -6.18 -8.94 -8.11
CA PRO A 10 -7.50 -9.50 -7.82
C PRO A 10 -8.66 -8.91 -8.64
N ASN A 11 -8.60 -7.62 -9.00
CA ASN A 11 -9.64 -6.97 -9.79
C ASN A 11 -9.37 -6.99 -11.31
N GLY A 12 -8.42 -7.82 -11.76
CA GLY A 12 -8.12 -8.03 -13.17
C GLY A 12 -7.09 -7.06 -13.76
N GLY A 13 -6.35 -6.33 -12.94
CA GLY A 13 -5.24 -5.49 -13.40
C GLY A 13 -3.97 -6.27 -13.72
N SER A 14 -3.13 -5.68 -14.56
CA SER A 14 -1.83 -6.19 -15.02
C SER A 14 -0.67 -5.88 -14.07
N TYR A 15 -0.84 -4.89 -13.19
CA TYR A 15 0.09 -4.59 -12.10
C TYR A 15 -0.59 -3.83 -10.96
N ALA A 16 0.11 -3.71 -9.84
CA ALA A 16 -0.27 -2.85 -8.74
C ALA A 16 0.87 -1.93 -8.30
N THR A 17 0.52 -0.83 -7.64
CA THR A 17 1.45 0.01 -6.88
C THR A 17 1.01 0.12 -5.44
N ILE A 18 1.96 0.32 -4.52
CA ILE A 18 1.68 0.65 -3.13
C ILE A 18 2.50 1.88 -2.70
N THR A 19 1.84 2.82 -2.03
CA THR A 19 2.47 3.99 -1.43
C THR A 19 2.21 4.00 0.08
N TYR A 20 3.27 4.19 0.86
CA TYR A 20 3.23 4.14 2.32
C TYR A 20 3.28 5.54 2.93
N PHE A 21 2.51 5.75 4.00
CA PHE A 21 2.34 7.03 4.67
C PHE A 21 2.44 6.91 6.19
N ASP A 22 2.95 7.96 6.84
CA ASP A 22 2.83 8.15 8.28
C ASP A 22 1.43 8.67 8.68
N ASP A 23 1.24 8.92 9.98
CA ASP A 23 -0.03 9.39 10.54
C ASP A 23 -0.42 10.81 10.08
N LYS A 24 0.56 11.59 9.62
CA LYS A 24 0.41 12.94 9.08
C LYS A 24 0.21 12.96 7.57
N GLY A 25 0.17 11.79 6.92
CA GLY A 25 0.02 11.67 5.47
C GLY A 25 1.31 11.96 4.70
N LYS A 26 2.48 11.98 5.36
CA LYS A 26 3.76 12.09 4.68
C LYS A 26 4.17 10.72 4.15
N ILE A 27 4.68 10.69 2.92
CA ILE A 27 5.24 9.48 2.34
C ILE A 27 6.49 9.06 3.12
N VAL A 28 6.52 7.80 3.55
CA VAL A 28 7.61 7.23 4.36
C VAL A 28 7.99 5.84 3.86
N ASP A 29 9.04 5.26 4.45
CA ASP A 29 9.38 3.85 4.26
C ASP A 29 8.31 2.94 4.91
N GLU A 30 8.12 1.75 4.35
CA GLU A 30 7.17 0.75 4.85
C GLU A 30 7.39 0.43 6.34
N SER A 31 8.65 0.38 6.81
CA SER A 31 8.99 0.02 8.19
C SER A 31 8.48 0.99 9.25
N ILE A 32 8.15 2.23 8.87
CA ILE A 32 7.63 3.27 9.77
C ILE A 32 6.25 3.79 9.36
N ALA A 33 5.62 3.14 8.38
CA ALA A 33 4.32 3.53 7.86
C ALA A 33 3.20 3.11 8.79
N THR A 34 2.16 3.95 8.89
CA THR A 34 0.92 3.62 9.61
C THR A 34 -0.26 3.43 8.67
N ARG A 35 -0.10 3.84 7.40
CA ARG A 35 -1.13 3.73 6.36
C ARG A 35 -0.47 3.40 5.02
N ALA A 36 -1.23 2.82 4.11
CA ALA A 36 -0.83 2.66 2.72
C ALA A 36 -2.01 2.81 1.77
N ILE A 37 -1.72 3.15 0.52
CA ILE A 37 -2.67 3.12 -0.60
C ILE A 37 -2.14 2.13 -1.62
N GLY A 38 -2.93 1.10 -1.93
CA GLY A 38 -2.69 0.17 -3.02
C GLY A 38 -3.55 0.53 -4.23
N CYS A 39 -2.97 0.58 -5.42
CA CYS A 39 -3.67 0.87 -6.66
C CYS A 39 -3.42 -0.26 -7.67
N GLU A 40 -4.47 -0.82 -8.26
CA GLU A 40 -4.42 -1.82 -9.33
C GLU A 40 -4.68 -1.15 -10.69
N PHE A 41 -3.89 -1.49 -11.70
CA PHE A 41 -3.95 -0.89 -13.04
C PHE A 41 -4.03 -1.96 -14.12
N ASP A 42 -4.69 -1.67 -15.24
CA ASP A 42 -4.72 -2.53 -16.41
C ASP A 42 -3.44 -2.43 -17.28
N GLU A 43 -3.45 -3.01 -18.48
CA GLU A 43 -2.33 -2.93 -19.43
C GLU A 43 -2.18 -1.57 -20.13
N ASN A 44 -3.18 -0.70 -20.04
CA ASN A 44 -3.21 0.64 -20.62
C ASN A 44 -2.90 1.73 -19.59
N ASP A 45 -2.40 1.35 -18.41
CA ASP A 45 -2.17 2.24 -17.26
C ASP A 45 -3.46 2.88 -16.71
N GLU A 46 -4.63 2.29 -16.97
CA GLU A 46 -5.90 2.74 -16.40
C GLU A 46 -6.08 2.19 -14.99
N LEU A 47 -6.43 3.06 -14.03
CA LEU A 47 -6.71 2.67 -12.65
C LEU A 47 -8.00 1.85 -12.60
N ILE A 48 -7.91 0.63 -12.09
CA ILE A 48 -9.05 -0.26 -11.89
C ILE A 48 -9.60 -0.11 -10.47
N CYS A 49 -8.72 -0.15 -9.46
CA CYS A 49 -9.13 -0.21 -8.07
C CYS A 49 -8.13 0.52 -7.16
N GLU A 50 -8.65 1.19 -6.14
CA GLU A 50 -7.89 1.84 -5.08
C GLU A 50 -8.29 1.26 -3.72
N SER A 51 -7.29 0.85 -2.93
CA SER A 51 -7.46 0.25 -1.61
C SER A 51 -6.72 1.06 -0.55
N TRP A 52 -7.45 1.47 0.49
CA TRP A 52 -6.92 2.20 1.64
C TRP A 52 -6.64 1.25 2.80
N ILE A 53 -5.39 1.21 3.25
CA ILE A 53 -4.89 0.23 4.21
C ILE A 53 -4.46 0.96 5.48
N ILE A 54 -4.95 0.49 6.62
CA ILE A 54 -4.48 0.92 7.95
C ILE A 54 -3.51 -0.15 8.47
N LEU A 55 -2.25 0.22 8.64
CA LEU A 55 -1.20 -0.63 9.18
C LEU A 55 -1.18 -0.41 10.70
N LYS A 56 -1.98 -1.18 11.45
CA LYS A 56 -1.93 -1.12 12.92
C LYS A 56 -0.57 -1.64 13.40
N GLU A 57 0.15 -0.86 14.20
CA GLU A 57 1.20 -1.39 15.06
C GLU A 57 0.53 -2.29 16.12
N GLU A 58 0.66 -3.62 15.99
CA GLU A 58 0.59 -4.47 17.17
C GLU A 58 1.83 -4.17 18.02
N LYS A 59 1.75 -3.15 18.89
CA LYS A 59 2.69 -3.05 20.01
C LYS A 59 2.33 -4.15 20.99
N THR A 60 2.81 -5.36 20.73
CA THR A 60 2.85 -6.42 21.73
C THR A 60 3.73 -5.90 22.86
N LYS A 61 3.07 -5.37 23.89
CA LYS A 61 3.66 -4.92 25.14
C LYS A 61 4.16 -6.18 25.84
N VAL A 62 5.40 -6.59 25.57
CA VAL A 62 6.09 -7.56 26.42
C VAL A 62 6.35 -6.83 27.75
N MET A 63 5.41 -6.97 28.67
CA MET A 63 5.57 -6.49 30.04
C MET A 63 6.52 -7.47 30.75
N GLY A 64 7.66 -6.94 31.20
CA GLY A 64 8.39 -7.29 32.42
C GLY A 64 8.76 -8.74 32.65
#